data_AF-A0A938JW17-F1
#
_entry.id   AF-A0A938JW17-F1
#
_cell.length_a   1.000
_cell.length_b   1.000
_cell.length_c   1.000
_cell.angle_alpha   90.00
_cell.angle_beta   90.00
_cell.angle_gamma   90.00
#
_symmetry.space_group_name_H-M   'P 1'
#
loop_
_entity.id
_entity.type
_entity.pdbx_description
1 polymer ?
#
loop_
_entity_poly.entity_id
_entity_poly.type
_entity_poly.pdbx_seq_one_letter_code
_entity_poly.pdbx_strand_id
1 'polypeptide(L)'
;MVVRAGFGGRPDCDDADAYLLSLVRLAATDRLAAQIVLHRVLPPVISIARRRGRRHVGGIEGALGDLVTQAWFVISCYPVERRPHKVAANIVRDIEYFEYVAGHRARRTKVEFVDHDFFLSGDMGTPPTGTSTPPEEDHVHNFLIDLQLHNVSPLRVTIMRLMCDGWQGADIGRRLGMNERTVRWHKAAALRAVPSWVEEFRPLDAKDAAPGCDVAV
;
A
#
# COMPACT_ATOMS: atom_id res chain seq x y z
N MET A 1 -9.03 21.31 31.08
CA MET A 1 -7.72 21.12 30.40
C MET A 1 -7.88 20.94 28.90
N VAL A 2 -8.78 20.07 28.42
CA VAL A 2 -9.00 19.81 26.97
C VAL A 2 -9.38 21.08 26.17
N VAL A 3 -10.18 22.00 26.74
CA VAL A 3 -10.51 23.30 26.11
C VAL A 3 -9.28 24.21 25.99
N ARG A 4 -8.39 24.23 27.00
CA ARG A 4 -7.11 24.96 26.94
C ARG A 4 -6.14 24.38 25.91
N ALA A 5 -6.27 23.09 25.60
CA ALA A 5 -5.59 22.44 24.47
C ALA A 5 -6.26 22.72 23.11
N GLY A 6 -7.21 23.66 23.05
CA GLY A 6 -7.85 24.13 21.82
C GLY A 6 -8.98 23.26 21.30
N PHE A 7 -9.56 22.38 22.12
CA PHE A 7 -10.75 21.62 21.71
C PHE A 7 -11.95 22.55 21.55
N GLY A 8 -12.58 22.54 20.37
CA GLY A 8 -13.69 23.45 20.04
C GLY A 8 -13.27 24.92 19.85
N GLY A 9 -11.97 25.22 19.94
CA GLY A 9 -11.42 26.56 19.72
C GLY A 9 -11.01 26.80 18.26
N ARG A 10 -10.47 27.99 18.00
CA ARG A 10 -9.92 28.34 16.69
C ARG A 10 -8.73 27.43 16.33
N PRO A 11 -8.63 26.91 15.09
CA PRO A 11 -7.57 25.98 14.68
C PRO A 11 -6.15 26.56 14.74
N ASP A 12 -6.06 27.89 14.75
CA ASP A 12 -4.87 28.73 14.61
C ASP A 12 -4.48 29.47 15.91
N CYS A 13 -4.94 28.97 17.07
CA CYS A 13 -4.58 29.55 18.35
C CYS A 13 -3.20 29.04 18.82
N ASP A 14 -2.19 29.90 18.73
CA ASP A 14 -0.80 29.59 19.11
C ASP A 14 -0.66 29.22 20.59
N ASP A 15 -1.41 29.87 21.49
CA ASP A 15 -1.42 29.56 22.93
C ASP A 15 -1.92 28.13 23.21
N ALA A 16 -2.95 27.70 22.48
CA ALA A 16 -3.48 26.35 22.60
C ALA A 16 -2.50 25.30 22.06
N ASP A 17 -1.75 25.64 21.00
CA ASP A 17 -0.72 24.77 20.43
C ASP A 17 0.49 24.64 21.35
N ALA A 18 0.93 25.75 21.98
CA ALA A 18 2.00 25.75 22.99
C ALA A 18 1.61 24.95 24.25
N TYR A 19 0.36 25.08 24.70
CA TYR A 19 -0.16 24.26 25.80
C TYR A 19 -0.21 22.78 25.43
N LEU A 20 -0.65 22.46 24.20
CA LEU A 20 -0.66 21.09 23.71
C LEU A 20 0.76 20.51 23.59
N LEU A 21 1.75 21.29 23.14
CA LEU A 21 3.15 20.87 23.13
C LEU A 21 3.64 20.49 24.53
N SER A 22 3.28 21.28 25.54
CA SER A 22 3.64 21.01 26.95
C SER A 22 3.00 19.72 27.46
N LEU A 23 1.74 19.45 27.09
CA LEU A 23 1.07 18.18 27.42
C LEU A 23 1.74 16.99 26.72
N VAL A 24 2.14 17.14 25.46
CA VAL A 24 2.79 16.07 24.70
C VAL A 24 4.18 15.75 25.25
N ARG A 25 4.93 16.75 25.75
CA ARG A 25 6.18 16.52 26.50
C ARG A 25 5.96 15.64 27.73
N LEU A 26 4.85 15.84 28.43
CA LEU A 26 4.50 15.04 29.61
C LEU A 26 3.91 13.66 29.23
N ALA A 27 3.28 13.53 28.07
CA ALA A 27 2.58 12.32 27.64
C ALA A 27 3.49 11.08 27.52
N ALA A 28 4.82 11.26 27.43
CA ALA A 28 5.78 10.16 27.45
C ALA A 28 5.83 9.41 28.79
N THR A 29 5.52 10.08 29.90
CA THR A 29 5.59 9.53 31.27
C THR A 29 4.27 9.61 32.03
N ASP A 30 3.40 10.57 31.68
CA ASP A 30 2.11 10.79 32.31
C ASP A 30 0.95 10.32 31.41
N ARG A 31 0.24 9.30 31.89
CA ARG A 31 -0.93 8.73 31.24
C ARG A 31 -2.07 9.73 31.07
N LEU A 32 -2.28 10.62 32.05
CA LEU A 32 -3.36 11.60 32.01
C LEU A 32 -3.09 12.65 30.91
N ALA A 33 -1.84 13.09 30.78
CA ALA A 33 -1.43 14.00 29.71
C ALA A 33 -1.68 13.36 28.33
N ALA A 34 -1.29 12.10 28.14
CA ALA A 34 -1.56 11.36 26.91
C ALA A 34 -3.06 11.25 26.60
N GLN A 35 -3.90 10.98 27.61
CA GLN A 35 -5.37 10.93 27.44
C GLN A 35 -5.97 12.28 27.03
N ILE A 36 -5.50 13.39 27.61
CA ILE A 36 -5.97 14.73 27.24
C ILE A 36 -5.63 15.04 25.78
N VAL A 37 -4.42 14.69 25.34
CA VAL A 37 -3.99 14.85 23.94
C VAL A 37 -4.83 13.96 23.02
N LEU A 38 -5.08 12.70 23.41
CA LEU A 38 -5.92 11.77 22.66
C LEU A 38 -7.32 12.35 22.46
N HIS A 39 -7.97 12.80 23.54
CA HIS A 39 -9.29 13.43 23.47
C HIS A 39 -9.31 14.65 22.54
N ARG A 40 -8.22 15.42 22.49
CA ARG A 40 -8.09 16.57 21.59
C ARG A 40 -8.03 16.17 20.11
N VAL A 41 -7.43 15.02 19.78
CA VAL A 41 -7.28 14.52 18.41
C VAL A 41 -8.34 13.49 18.01
N LEU A 42 -9.21 13.05 18.93
CA LEU A 42 -10.29 12.10 18.65
C LEU A 42 -11.21 12.54 17.50
N PRO A 43 -11.71 13.80 17.43
CA PRO A 43 -12.61 14.19 16.34
C PRO A 43 -12.00 14.00 14.93
N PRO A 44 -10.77 14.48 14.64
CA PRO A 44 -10.16 14.19 13.34
C PRO A 44 -9.80 12.71 13.14
N VAL A 45 -9.44 11.96 14.20
CA VAL A 45 -9.20 10.51 14.11
C VAL A 45 -10.48 9.75 13.70
N ILE A 46 -11.62 10.08 14.28
CA ILE A 46 -12.92 9.50 13.90
C ILE A 46 -13.24 9.82 12.43
N SER A 47 -12.93 11.03 11.96
CA SER A 47 -13.10 11.41 10.55
C SER A 47 -12.24 10.54 9.61
N ILE A 48 -10.99 10.24 10.00
CA ILE A 48 -10.11 9.33 9.26
C ILE A 48 -10.68 7.90 9.27
N ALA A 49 -11.13 7.41 10.44
CA ALA A 49 -11.74 6.08 10.58
C ALA A 49 -12.95 5.91 9.67
N ARG A 50 -13.86 6.90 9.63
CA ARG A 50 -15.03 6.88 8.72
C ARG A 50 -14.61 6.85 7.25
N ARG A 51 -13.56 7.59 6.87
CA ARG A 51 -13.04 7.62 5.50
C ARG A 51 -12.39 6.30 5.09
N ARG A 52 -11.66 5.67 6.00
CA ARG A 52 -10.83 4.46 5.76
C ARG A 52 -11.59 3.15 6.01
N GLY A 53 -12.57 3.16 6.90
CA GLY A 53 -13.37 1.99 7.31
C GLY A 53 -14.07 1.27 6.16
N ARG A 54 -14.39 1.96 5.07
CA ARG A 54 -14.93 1.32 3.84
C ARG A 54 -13.99 0.29 3.20
N ARG A 55 -12.69 0.34 3.50
CA ARG A 55 -11.66 -0.57 2.95
C ARG A 55 -10.91 -1.33 4.05
N HIS A 56 -11.33 -1.19 5.30
CA HIS A 56 -10.66 -1.78 6.45
C HIS A 56 -11.29 -3.13 6.80
N VAL A 57 -10.46 -4.10 7.15
CA VAL A 57 -10.94 -5.39 7.69
C VAL A 57 -11.54 -5.10 9.08
N GLY A 58 -12.84 -5.28 9.26
CA GLY A 58 -13.55 -4.87 10.49
C GLY A 58 -14.26 -3.50 10.40
N GLY A 59 -14.35 -2.90 9.21
CA GLY A 59 -15.19 -1.72 8.99
C GLY A 59 -14.71 -0.47 9.72
N ILE A 60 -15.64 0.38 10.14
CA ILE A 60 -15.34 1.66 10.81
C ILE A 60 -14.81 1.42 12.23
N GLU A 61 -15.38 0.47 12.96
CA GLU A 61 -14.99 0.17 14.35
C GLU A 61 -13.58 -0.41 14.43
N GLY A 62 -13.25 -1.38 13.55
CA GLY A 62 -11.89 -1.91 13.46
C GLY A 62 -10.87 -0.82 13.11
N ALA A 63 -11.17 0.00 12.09
CA ALA A 63 -10.32 1.13 11.71
C ALA A 63 -10.12 2.13 12.87
N LEU A 64 -11.16 2.38 13.67
CA LEU A 64 -11.06 3.26 14.83
C LEU A 64 -10.19 2.66 15.94
N GLY A 65 -10.33 1.36 16.22
CA GLY A 65 -9.51 0.64 17.20
C GLY A 65 -8.01 0.72 16.88
N ASP A 66 -7.67 0.45 15.62
CA ASP A 66 -6.28 0.51 15.16
C ASP A 66 -5.73 1.94 15.20
N LEU A 67 -6.51 2.92 14.73
CA LEU A 67 -6.13 4.33 14.80
C LEU A 67 -5.95 4.85 16.23
N VAL A 68 -6.77 4.42 17.19
CA VAL A 68 -6.63 4.79 18.60
C VAL A 68 -5.38 4.15 19.20
N THR A 69 -5.11 2.90 18.85
CA THR A 69 -3.87 2.20 19.26
C THR A 69 -2.65 2.93 18.72
N GLN A 70 -2.63 3.27 17.43
CA GLN A 70 -1.55 4.03 16.82
C GLN A 70 -1.44 5.46 17.39
N ALA A 71 -2.56 6.09 17.73
CA ALA A 71 -2.57 7.40 18.38
C ALA A 71 -1.84 7.38 19.71
N TRP A 72 -2.02 6.32 20.52
CA TRP A 72 -1.29 6.15 21.77
C TRP A 72 0.23 6.18 21.54
N PHE A 73 0.74 5.37 20.61
CA PHE A 73 2.17 5.33 20.30
C PHE A 73 2.70 6.68 19.77
N VAL A 74 1.98 7.32 18.85
CA VAL A 74 2.40 8.61 18.28
C VAL A 74 2.46 9.71 19.33
N ILE A 75 1.48 9.75 20.24
CA ILE A 75 1.42 10.75 21.31
C ILE A 75 2.57 10.55 22.30
N SER A 76 2.79 9.31 22.75
CA SER A 76 3.82 8.99 23.74
C SER A 76 5.25 9.10 23.20
N CYS A 77 5.45 8.97 21.89
CA CYS A 77 6.76 9.04 21.24
C CYS A 77 6.93 10.28 20.36
N TYR A 78 6.14 11.34 20.59
CA TYR A 78 6.16 12.52 19.73
C TYR A 78 7.48 13.31 19.85
N PRO A 79 8.16 13.65 18.74
CA PRO A 79 9.44 14.35 18.76
C PRO A 79 9.24 15.86 18.93
N VAL A 80 9.04 16.29 20.18
CA VAL A 80 8.72 17.68 20.57
C VAL A 80 9.80 18.69 20.19
N GLU A 81 11.07 18.31 20.17
CA GLU A 81 12.19 19.19 19.79
C GLU A 81 12.21 19.45 18.27
N ARG A 82 11.85 18.45 17.47
CA ARG A 82 11.89 18.52 16.01
C ARG A 82 10.66 19.22 15.43
N ARG A 83 9.51 19.15 16.12
CA ARG A 83 8.22 19.65 15.63
C ARG A 83 7.47 20.40 16.75
N PRO A 84 7.93 21.59 17.15
CA PRO A 84 7.33 22.33 18.26
C PRO A 84 6.01 23.03 17.91
N HIS A 85 5.61 23.09 16.63
CA HIS A 85 4.41 23.81 16.18
C HIS A 85 3.44 22.91 15.43
N LYS A 86 2.16 23.33 15.40
CA LYS A 86 1.05 22.63 14.74
C LYS A 86 0.95 21.18 15.24
N VAL A 87 1.06 21.02 16.56
CA VAL A 87 1.26 19.75 17.23
C VAL A 87 0.10 18.80 16.93
N ALA A 88 -1.14 19.26 17.10
CA ALA A 88 -2.33 18.44 16.81
C ALA A 88 -2.37 17.95 15.36
N ALA A 89 -2.08 18.83 14.39
CA ALA A 89 -2.12 18.48 12.97
C ALA A 89 -1.00 17.49 12.60
N ASN A 90 0.18 17.67 13.18
CA ASN A 90 1.30 16.75 12.99
C ASN A 90 1.01 15.37 13.61
N ILE A 91 0.46 15.32 14.81
CA ILE A 91 0.05 14.06 15.46
C ILE A 91 -0.97 13.32 14.58
N VAL A 92 -2.05 13.99 14.16
CA VAL A 92 -3.08 13.37 13.30
C VAL A 92 -2.50 12.85 11.99
N ARG A 93 -1.57 13.61 11.37
CA ARG A 93 -0.87 13.19 10.15
C ARG A 93 -0.02 11.96 10.40
N ASP A 94 0.74 11.93 11.49
CA ASP A 94 1.64 10.83 11.84
C ASP A 94 0.82 9.56 12.15
N ILE A 95 -0.32 9.67 12.84
CA ILE A 95 -1.25 8.55 13.09
C ILE A 95 -1.70 7.92 11.76
N GLU A 96 -2.25 8.71 10.84
CA GLU A 96 -2.71 8.19 9.55
C GLU A 96 -1.54 7.63 8.72
N TYR A 97 -0.37 8.26 8.79
CA TYR A 97 0.80 7.82 8.06
C TYR A 97 1.28 6.45 8.54
N PHE A 98 1.48 6.27 9.85
CA PHE A 98 1.99 5.00 10.37
C PHE A 98 1.02 3.85 10.16
N GLU A 99 -0.27 4.09 10.35
CA GLU A 99 -1.29 3.05 10.20
C GLU A 99 -1.47 2.63 8.73
N TYR A 100 -1.70 3.60 7.83
CA TYR A 100 -2.12 3.27 6.46
C TYR A 100 -1.06 3.47 5.39
N VAL A 101 -0.01 4.24 5.63
CA VAL A 101 0.95 4.63 4.59
C VAL A 101 2.31 3.96 4.77
N ALA A 102 2.81 3.84 6.01
CA ALA A 102 4.14 3.33 6.29
C ALA A 102 4.31 1.88 5.81
N GLY A 103 3.36 0.98 6.11
CA GLY A 103 3.38 -0.40 5.63
C GLY A 103 3.30 -0.51 4.09
N HIS A 104 2.49 0.33 3.44
CA HIS A 104 2.39 0.35 1.97
C HIS A 104 3.65 0.88 1.28
N ARG A 105 4.36 1.83 1.91
CA ARG A 105 5.65 2.32 1.42
C ARG A 105 6.77 1.33 1.71
N ALA A 106 6.79 0.70 2.88
CA ALA A 106 7.76 -0.32 3.25
C ALA A 106 7.63 -1.58 2.38
N ARG A 107 6.41 -2.03 2.04
CA ARG A 107 6.20 -3.13 1.07
C ARG A 107 6.71 -2.82 -0.33
N ARG A 108 6.87 -1.53 -0.69
CA ARG A 108 7.50 -1.11 -1.94
C ARG A 108 9.03 -1.14 -1.88
N THR A 109 9.59 -1.06 -0.67
CA THR A 109 11.02 -1.24 -0.39
C THR A 109 11.22 -2.60 0.25
N LYS A 110 10.86 -3.69 -0.45
CA LYS A 110 11.29 -5.03 -0.05
C LYS A 110 12.81 -5.09 -0.21
N VAL A 111 13.54 -4.94 0.89
CA VAL A 111 14.89 -5.51 0.98
C VAL A 111 14.66 -6.96 1.35
N GLU A 112 14.89 -7.87 0.41
CA GLU A 112 14.87 -9.30 0.70
C GLU A 112 16.15 -9.62 1.46
N PHE A 113 16.00 -10.14 2.68
CA PHE A 113 17.12 -10.68 3.43
C PHE A 113 17.44 -12.05 2.84
N VAL A 114 18.53 -12.09 2.09
CA VAL A 114 19.14 -13.32 1.57
C VAL A 114 19.94 -13.94 2.72
N ASP A 115 19.76 -15.24 2.94
CA ASP A 115 20.38 -15.96 4.07
C ASP A 115 21.92 -15.93 4.00
N HIS A 116 22.60 -15.93 5.15
CA HIS A 116 24.06 -15.74 5.18
C HIS A 116 24.82 -16.89 4.52
N ASP A 117 24.28 -18.11 4.59
CA ASP A 117 24.80 -19.30 3.93
C ASP A 117 24.81 -19.18 2.40
N PHE A 118 23.90 -18.37 1.83
CA PHE A 118 23.87 -18.08 0.39
C PHE A 118 25.09 -17.29 -0.09
N PHE A 119 25.69 -16.45 0.77
CA PHE A 119 26.91 -15.70 0.42
C PHE A 119 28.17 -16.55 0.57
N LEU A 120 28.15 -17.55 1.44
CA LEU A 120 29.31 -18.43 1.71
C LEU A 120 29.41 -19.60 0.73
N SER A 121 28.29 -20.05 0.15
CA SER A 121 28.25 -21.11 -0.85
C SER A 121 28.89 -20.73 -2.19
N GLY A 122 29.20 -19.44 -2.41
CA GLY A 122 29.75 -18.94 -3.69
C GLY A 122 28.75 -19.00 -4.85
N ASP A 123 27.52 -19.45 -4.60
CA ASP A 123 26.42 -19.37 -5.53
C ASP A 123 25.85 -17.94 -5.47
N MET A 124 26.29 -17.09 -6.39
CA MET A 124 25.88 -15.68 -6.46
C MET A 124 24.37 -15.49 -6.68
N GLY A 125 23.61 -16.58 -6.81
CA GLY A 125 22.25 -16.54 -7.32
C GLY A 125 22.21 -16.06 -8.75
N THR A 126 21.12 -16.38 -9.43
CA THR A 126 20.77 -15.65 -10.65
C THR A 126 20.53 -14.18 -10.28
N PRO A 127 21.24 -13.21 -10.89
CA PRO A 127 21.00 -11.80 -10.62
C PRO A 127 19.52 -11.46 -10.85
N PRO A 128 18.90 -10.58 -10.03
CA PRO A 128 17.51 -10.15 -10.22
C PRO A 128 17.30 -9.31 -11.49
N THR A 129 18.36 -9.06 -12.25
CA THR A 129 18.26 -8.82 -13.69
C THR A 129 17.89 -10.14 -14.35
N GLY A 130 16.64 -10.56 -14.16
CA GLY A 130 16.04 -11.59 -14.98
C GLY A 130 16.07 -11.10 -16.42
N THR A 131 17.11 -11.45 -17.17
CA THR A 131 16.85 -12.01 -18.48
C THR A 131 16.10 -13.31 -18.19
N SER A 132 14.78 -13.18 -17.96
CA SER A 132 13.89 -14.27 -18.33
C SER A 132 14.36 -14.68 -19.72
N THR A 133 14.68 -15.95 -19.92
CA THR A 133 14.68 -16.51 -21.27
C THR A 133 13.50 -15.87 -21.98
N PRO A 134 13.72 -15.12 -23.08
CA PRO A 134 12.62 -14.45 -23.76
C PRO A 134 11.50 -15.48 -23.91
N PRO A 135 10.28 -15.20 -23.43
CA PRO A 135 9.18 -16.13 -23.65
C PRO A 135 9.18 -16.45 -25.15
N GLU A 136 9.12 -17.75 -25.47
CA GLU A 136 9.07 -18.19 -26.87
C GLU A 136 7.99 -17.38 -27.60
N GLU A 137 8.20 -17.09 -28.89
CA GLU A 137 7.30 -16.21 -29.66
C GLU A 137 5.83 -16.63 -29.53
N ASP A 138 5.59 -17.94 -29.41
CA ASP A 138 4.28 -18.56 -29.16
C ASP A 138 3.63 -18.11 -27.85
N HIS A 139 4.38 -17.99 -26.75
CA HIS A 139 3.85 -17.53 -25.46
C HIS A 139 3.45 -16.05 -25.50
N VAL A 140 4.21 -15.21 -26.21
CA VAL A 140 3.87 -13.79 -26.42
C VAL A 140 2.64 -13.65 -27.32
N HIS A 141 2.56 -14.48 -28.36
CA HIS A 141 1.42 -14.51 -29.27
C HIS A 141 0.15 -14.95 -28.56
N ASN A 142 0.21 -16.03 -27.77
CA ASN A 142 -0.89 -16.53 -26.95
C ASN A 142 -1.36 -15.46 -25.96
N PHE A 143 -0.44 -14.77 -25.27
CA PHE A 143 -0.79 -13.68 -24.37
C PHE A 143 -1.55 -12.54 -25.07
N LEU A 144 -1.13 -12.14 -26.28
CA LEU A 144 -1.80 -11.09 -27.04
C LEU A 144 -3.17 -11.53 -27.56
N ILE A 145 -3.33 -12.81 -27.90
CA ILE A 145 -4.63 -13.41 -28.24
C ILE A 145 -5.55 -13.38 -27.02
N ASP A 146 -5.06 -13.78 -25.85
CA ASP A 146 -5.85 -13.78 -24.61
C ASP A 146 -6.36 -12.37 -24.28
N LEU A 147 -5.53 -11.34 -24.42
CA LEU A 147 -5.97 -9.95 -24.24
C LEU A 147 -7.14 -9.58 -25.19
N GLN A 148 -7.12 -10.09 -26.44
CA GLN A 148 -8.18 -9.83 -27.41
C GLN A 148 -9.46 -10.60 -27.09
N LEU A 149 -9.34 -11.87 -26.67
CA LEU A 149 -10.47 -12.72 -26.28
C LEU A 149 -11.20 -12.18 -25.06
N HIS A 150 -10.48 -11.58 -24.11
CA HIS A 150 -11.05 -10.98 -22.90
C HIS A 150 -11.53 -9.52 -23.07
N ASN A 151 -11.86 -9.10 -24.30
CA ASN A 151 -12.43 -7.78 -24.61
C ASN A 151 -11.60 -6.59 -24.12
N VAL A 152 -10.28 -6.73 -24.00
CA VAL A 152 -9.42 -5.57 -23.73
C VAL A 152 -9.50 -4.61 -24.92
N SER A 153 -9.62 -3.32 -24.60
CA SER A 153 -9.63 -2.25 -25.61
C SER A 153 -8.55 -2.46 -26.69
N PRO A 154 -8.92 -2.42 -27.99
CA PRO A 154 -7.98 -2.66 -29.09
C PRO A 154 -6.72 -1.78 -29.02
N LEU A 155 -6.88 -0.54 -28.57
CA LEU A 155 -5.78 0.40 -28.36
C LEU A 155 -4.74 -0.13 -27.36
N ARG A 156 -5.16 -0.79 -26.28
CA ARG A 156 -4.25 -1.35 -25.27
C ARG A 156 -3.50 -2.56 -25.81
N VAL A 157 -4.16 -3.38 -26.63
CA VAL A 157 -3.53 -4.51 -27.33
C VAL A 157 -2.47 -3.99 -28.31
N THR A 158 -2.78 -2.94 -29.09
CA THR A 158 -1.82 -2.29 -29.99
C THR A 158 -0.60 -1.76 -29.24
N ILE A 159 -0.81 -1.11 -28.08
CA ILE A 159 0.30 -0.62 -27.24
C ILE A 159 1.16 -1.79 -26.74
N MET A 160 0.56 -2.90 -26.31
CA MET A 160 1.34 -4.07 -25.87
C MET A 160 2.09 -4.74 -27.02
N ARG A 161 1.49 -4.85 -28.21
CA ARG A 161 2.19 -5.34 -29.42
C ARG A 161 3.44 -4.52 -29.73
N LEU A 162 3.31 -3.19 -29.78
CA LEU A 162 4.45 -2.31 -30.04
C LEU A 162 5.55 -2.45 -28.98
N MET A 163 5.19 -2.69 -27.71
CA MET A 163 6.16 -2.97 -26.66
C MET A 163 6.86 -4.32 -26.84
N CYS A 164 6.14 -5.35 -27.28
CA CYS A 164 6.72 -6.66 -27.63
C CYS A 164 7.70 -6.54 -28.81
N ASP A 165 7.41 -5.66 -29.77
CA ASP A 165 8.30 -5.31 -30.88
C ASP A 165 9.51 -4.45 -30.46
N GLY A 166 9.69 -4.21 -29.15
CA GLY A 166 10.84 -3.50 -28.59
C GLY A 166 10.71 -1.97 -28.55
N TRP A 167 9.54 -1.40 -28.85
CA TRP A 167 9.36 0.04 -28.84
C TRP A 167 9.31 0.60 -27.42
N GLN A 168 9.98 1.74 -27.20
CA GLN A 168 9.93 2.43 -25.92
C GLN A 168 8.65 3.27 -25.77
N GLY A 169 8.20 3.46 -24.53
CA GLY A 169 6.94 4.16 -24.23
C GLY A 169 6.85 5.59 -24.78
N ALA A 170 7.98 6.28 -24.89
CA ALA A 170 8.05 7.62 -25.48
C ALA A 170 7.84 7.58 -27.01
N ASP A 171 8.38 6.57 -27.69
CA ASP A 171 8.24 6.38 -29.14
C ASP A 171 6.83 5.94 -29.52
N ILE A 172 6.23 5.06 -28.70
CA ILE A 172 4.82 4.65 -28.83
C ILE A 172 3.91 5.87 -28.66
N GLY A 173 4.18 6.72 -27.67
CA GLY A 173 3.43 7.95 -27.44
C GLY A 173 3.48 8.87 -28.66
N ARG A 174 4.68 9.14 -29.19
CA ARG A 174 4.85 9.93 -30.42
C ARG A 174 4.12 9.33 -31.62
N ARG A 175 4.22 8.01 -31.81
CA ARG A 175 3.59 7.29 -32.92
C ARG A 175 2.06 7.32 -32.87
N LEU A 176 1.48 7.21 -31.68
CA LEU A 176 0.03 7.16 -31.47
C LEU A 176 -0.59 8.54 -31.17
N GLY A 177 0.20 9.62 -31.16
CA GLY A 177 -0.27 10.97 -30.83
C GLY A 177 -0.67 11.14 -29.35
N MET A 178 -0.04 10.39 -28.45
CA MET A 178 -0.35 10.36 -27.02
C MET A 178 0.86 10.74 -26.16
N ASN A 179 0.61 11.22 -24.95
CA ASN A 179 1.65 11.41 -23.96
C ASN A 179 2.15 10.04 -23.44
N GLU A 180 3.46 9.93 -23.19
CA GLU A 180 4.10 8.76 -22.57
C GLU A 180 3.41 8.32 -21.26
N ARG A 181 2.91 9.28 -20.46
CA ARG A 181 2.13 8.98 -19.25
C ARG A 181 0.86 8.19 -19.55
N THR A 182 0.19 8.52 -20.65
CA THR A 182 -1.02 7.85 -21.11
C THR A 182 -0.69 6.42 -21.59
N VAL A 183 0.43 6.25 -22.30
CA VAL A 183 0.95 4.92 -22.70
C VAL A 183 1.21 4.04 -21.47
N ARG A 184 1.88 4.59 -20.44
CA ARG A 184 2.10 3.89 -19.17
C ARG A 184 0.80 3.53 -18.45
N TRP A 185 -0.20 4.42 -18.48
CA TRP A 185 -1.52 4.14 -17.91
C TRP A 185 -2.22 2.98 -18.63
N HIS A 186 -2.20 2.95 -19.97
CA HIS A 186 -2.75 1.86 -20.78
C HIS A 186 -2.04 0.53 -20.51
N LYS A 187 -0.70 0.52 -20.42
CA LYS A 187 0.09 -0.65 -20.03
C LYS A 187 -0.36 -1.22 -18.69
N ALA A 188 -0.40 -0.35 -17.67
CA ALA A 188 -0.80 -0.76 -16.33
C ALA A 188 -2.27 -1.23 -16.28
N ALA A 189 -3.15 -0.65 -17.09
CA ALA A 189 -4.55 -1.05 -17.19
C ALA A 189 -4.74 -2.40 -17.88
N ALA A 190 -3.91 -2.73 -18.88
CA ALA A 190 -3.89 -4.06 -19.51
C ALA A 190 -3.39 -5.12 -18.52
N LEU A 191 -2.28 -4.86 -17.82
CA LEU A 191 -1.72 -5.81 -16.85
C LEU A 191 -2.63 -6.06 -15.64
N ARG A 192 -3.43 -5.09 -15.21
CA ARG A 192 -4.40 -5.30 -14.12
C ARG A 192 -5.55 -6.23 -14.49
N ALA A 193 -5.82 -6.42 -15.78
CA ALA A 193 -6.85 -7.34 -16.24
C ALA A 193 -6.36 -8.80 -16.24
N VAL A 194 -5.04 -9.03 -16.27
CA VAL A 194 -4.46 -10.38 -16.37
C VAL A 194 -4.68 -11.24 -15.12
N PRO A 195 -4.45 -10.76 -13.87
CA PRO A 195 -4.64 -11.59 -12.68
C PRO A 195 -6.08 -12.08 -12.47
N SER A 196 -7.09 -11.35 -12.95
CA SER A 196 -8.49 -11.79 -12.85
C SER A 196 -8.81 -13.01 -13.72
N TRP A 197 -8.03 -13.25 -14.79
CA TRP A 197 -8.26 -14.39 -15.69
C TRP A 197 -7.47 -15.63 -15.28
N VAL A 198 -6.29 -15.42 -14.67
CA VAL A 198 -5.47 -16.52 -14.11
C VAL A 198 -6.22 -17.25 -12.98
N GLU A 199 -7.08 -16.55 -12.24
CA GLU A 199 -7.91 -17.15 -11.19
C GLU A 199 -9.12 -17.92 -11.77
N GLU A 200 -9.63 -17.52 -12.94
CA GLU A 200 -10.76 -18.15 -13.65
C GLU A 200 -10.36 -19.46 -14.35
N PHE A 201 -9.08 -19.59 -14.71
CA PHE A 201 -8.49 -20.77 -15.34
C PHE A 201 -7.59 -21.59 -14.41
N ARG A 202 -7.65 -21.40 -13.08
CA ARG A 202 -6.99 -22.35 -12.16
C ARG A 202 -7.58 -23.73 -12.44
N PRO A 203 -6.80 -24.70 -12.96
CA PRO A 203 -7.29 -26.06 -13.10
C PRO A 203 -7.75 -26.53 -11.72
N LEU A 204 -8.85 -27.26 -11.64
CA LEU A 204 -9.20 -27.99 -10.41
C LEU A 204 -8.05 -28.95 -10.13
N ASP A 205 -7.06 -28.51 -9.35
CA ASP A 205 -5.91 -29.31 -8.96
C ASP A 205 -6.43 -30.50 -8.15
N ALA A 206 -6.50 -31.65 -8.81
CA ALA A 206 -6.19 -33.02 -8.36
C ALA A 206 -6.06 -33.32 -6.85
N LYS A 207 -6.95 -32.79 -6.00
CA LYS A 207 -6.98 -33.06 -4.55
C LYS A 207 -8.29 -33.66 -4.04
N ASP A 208 -9.26 -33.92 -4.92
CA ASP A 208 -10.49 -34.66 -4.60
C ASP A 208 -10.40 -36.15 -4.96
N ALA A 209 -9.19 -36.70 -5.16
CA ALA A 209 -9.01 -38.15 -5.20
C ALA A 209 -9.21 -38.72 -3.78
N ALA A 210 -10.46 -39.06 -3.47
CA ALA A 210 -10.85 -39.80 -2.27
C ALA A 210 -10.03 -41.11 -2.15
N PRO A 211 -9.60 -41.52 -0.95
CA PRO A 211 -8.98 -42.82 -0.75
C PRO A 211 -10.05 -43.90 -0.56
N GLY A 212 -9.91 -45.01 -1.27
CA GLY A 212 -10.51 -46.28 -0.88
C GLY A 212 -11.52 -46.88 -1.85
N CYS A 213 -11.08 -47.84 -2.64
CA CYS A 213 -11.87 -49.05 -2.86
C CYS A 213 -10.91 -50.24 -3.03
N ASP A 214 -10.88 -51.08 -2.00
CA ASP A 214 -10.35 -52.44 -2.02
C ASP A 214 -10.95 -53.23 -3.19
N VAL A 215 -10.12 -53.96 -3.92
CA VAL A 215 -10.55 -55.16 -4.63
C VAL A 215 -9.57 -56.27 -4.32
N ALA A 216 -10.03 -57.19 -3.47
CA ALA A 216 -9.46 -58.50 -3.28
C ALA A 216 -9.61 -59.35 -4.56
N VAL A 217 -8.53 -60.03 -4.95
CA VAL A 217 -8.54 -61.34 -5.60
C VAL A 217 -7.39 -62.16 -5.01
#